data_AF-A0A9E1Q1U0-F1
#
_entry.id   AF-A0A9E1Q1U0-F1
#
_cell.length_a   1.000
_cell.length_b   1.000
_cell.length_c   1.000
_cell.angle_alpha   90.00
_cell.angle_beta   90.00
_cell.angle_gamma   90.00
#
_symmetry.space_group_name_H-M   'P 1'
#
loop_
_entity.id
_entity.type
_entity.pdbx_description
1 polymer ?
#
loop_
_entity_poly.entity_id
_entity_poly.type
_entity_poly.pdbx_seq_one_letter_code
_entity_poly.pdbx_strand_id
1 'polypeptide(L)' 'STADVVVAATPVDIAAILDLNKPVVRARYDYADRGDTSLGSIVDRFLDERSL' A
#
# COMPACT_ATOMS: atom_id res chain seq x y z
N SER A 1 -4.36 6.24 25.66
CA SER A 1 -3.68 7.03 24.61
C SER A 1 -4.41 8.34 24.40
N THR A 2 -3.71 9.45 24.20
CA THR A 2 -4.25 10.80 23.95
C THR A 2 -4.62 11.07 22.48
N ALA A 3 -4.50 10.07 21.60
CA ALA A 3 -4.87 10.25 20.19
C ALA A 3 -6.38 10.43 19.99
N ASP A 4 -6.78 11.20 18.98
CA ASP A 4 -8.20 11.43 18.65
C ASP A 4 -8.78 10.36 17.70
N VAL A 5 -7.93 9.69 16.92
CA VAL A 5 -8.35 8.77 15.86
C VAL A 5 -7.37 7.61 15.70
N VAL A 6 -7.84 6.48 15.17
CA VAL A 6 -7.03 5.34 14.74
C VAL A 6 -7.00 5.29 13.20
N VAL A 7 -5.82 5.25 12.60
CA VAL A 7 -5.66 5.08 11.15
C VAL A 7 -5.25 3.64 10.85
N ALA A 8 -6.12 2.90 10.16
CA ALA A 8 -5.89 1.51 9.79
C ALA A 8 -5.41 1.40 8.33
N ALA A 9 -4.16 1.00 8.13
CA ALA A 9 -3.54 0.78 6.82
C ALA A 9 -3.46 -0.72 6.44
N THR A 10 -4.40 -1.52 6.94
CA THR A 10 -4.51 -2.96 6.65
C THR A 10 -5.85 -3.29 6.00
N PRO A 11 -5.91 -4.28 5.08
CA PRO A 11 -7.17 -4.75 4.50
C PRO A 11 -8.13 -5.37 5.53
N VAL A 12 -7.60 -5.93 6.62
CA VAL A 12 -8.42 -6.51 7.70
C VAL A 12 -9.27 -5.43 8.35
N ASP A 13 -10.52 -5.76 8.67
CA ASP A 13 -11.39 -4.87 9.45
C ASP A 13 -11.07 -4.99 10.94
N ILE A 14 -10.09 -4.21 11.38
CA ILE A 14 -9.67 -4.20 12.78
C ILE A 14 -10.81 -3.75 13.71
N ALA A 15 -11.70 -2.86 13.27
CA ALA A 15 -12.81 -2.37 14.08
C ALA A 15 -13.87 -3.45 14.33
N ALA A 16 -13.90 -4.51 13.50
CA ALA A 16 -14.76 -5.67 13.70
C ALA A 16 -14.17 -6.72 14.66
N ILE A 17 -12.88 -6.60 15.01
CA ILE A 17 -12.13 -7.61 15.78
C ILE A 17 -11.77 -7.08 17.17
N LEU A 18 -11.43 -5.79 17.27
CA LEU A 18 -11.01 -5.14 18.50
C LEU A 18 -12.06 -4.15 18.97
N ASP A 19 -12.30 -4.11 20.28
CA ASP A 19 -13.11 -3.07 20.89
C ASP A 19 -12.30 -1.76 20.98
N LEU A 20 -12.53 -0.87 20.01
CA LEU A 20 -11.83 0.40 19.87
C LEU A 20 -12.73 1.54 20.34
N ASN A 21 -12.25 2.30 21.33
CA ASN A 21 -12.96 3.44 21.91
C ASN A 21 -12.74 4.76 21.17
N LYS A 22 -12.26 4.71 19.93
CA LYS A 22 -11.95 5.88 19.10
C LYS A 22 -12.44 5.65 17.68
N PRO A 23 -12.81 6.72 16.96
CA PRO A 23 -13.12 6.62 15.54
C PRO A 23 -11.97 5.96 14.77
N VAL A 24 -12.32 5.08 13.82
CA VAL A 24 -11.37 4.38 12.95
C VAL A 24 -11.49 4.90 11.53
N VAL A 25 -10.38 5.34 10.95
CA VAL A 25 -10.28 5.76 9.56
C VAL A 25 -9.49 4.69 8.79
N ARG A 26 -10.05 4.17 7.70
CA ARG A 26 -9.36 3.20 6.83
C ARG A 26 -8.55 3.94 5.77
N ALA A 27 -7.23 3.84 5.87
CA ALA A 27 -6.35 4.36 4.84
C ALA A 27 -6.43 3.46 3.62
N ARG A 28 -6.86 4.02 2.49
CA ARG A 28 -6.69 3.42 1.18
C ARG A 28 -5.54 4.13 0.49
N TYR A 29 -4.53 3.37 0.11
CA TYR A 29 -3.57 3.84 -0.88
C TYR A 29 -4.12 3.47 -2.25
N ASP A 30 -4.14 4.43 -3.15
CA ASP A 30 -4.20 4.10 -4.56
C ASP A 30 -2.77 3.77 -5.00
N TYR A 31 -2.62 2.67 -5.73
CA TYR A 31 -1.30 2.33 -6.28
C TYR A 31 -0.99 3.35 -7.37
N ALA A 32 0.01 4.20 -7.12
CA ALA A 32 0.57 5.09 -8.11
C ALA A 32 2.02 4.66 -8.34
N ASP A 33 2.34 4.22 -9.56
CA ASP A 33 3.71 3.98 -9.96
C ASP A 33 4.43 5.34 -9.95
N ARG A 34 5.22 5.60 -8.92
CA ARG A 34 5.84 6.92 -8.65
C ARG A 34 7.29 7.02 -9.13
N GLY A 35 7.80 6.01 -9.82
CA GLY A 35 9.15 6.02 -10.38
C GLY A 35 9.13 6.29 -11.89
N ASP A 36 10.17 6.96 -12.39
CA ASP A 36 10.43 7.07 -13.84
C ASP A 36 10.73 5.69 -14.48
N THR A 37 10.99 4.67 -13.65
CA THR A 37 11.29 3.30 -14.06
C THR A 37 10.13 2.37 -13.69
N SER A 38 9.52 1.74 -14.69
CA SER A 38 8.50 0.71 -14.51
C SER A 38 9.14 -0.68 -14.44
N LEU A 39 8.45 -1.64 -13.81
CA LEU A 39 8.86 -3.05 -13.86
C LEU A 39 9.01 -3.55 -15.31
N GLY A 40 8.11 -3.15 -16.21
CA GLY A 40 8.19 -3.48 -17.64
C GLY A 40 9.51 -3.03 -18.27
N SER A 41 9.90 -1.78 -18.03
CA SER A 41 11.17 -1.24 -18.57
C SER A 41 12.42 -1.98 -18.07
N ILE A 42 12.36 -2.56 -16.87
CA ILE A 42 13.46 -3.38 -16.33
C ILE A 42 13.50 -4.75 -17.01
N VAL A 43 12.34 -5.36 -17.25
CA VAL A 43 12.23 -6.65 -17.94
C VAL A 43 12.68 -6.52 -19.39
N ASP A 44 12.24 -5.48 -20.10
CA ASP A 44 12.63 -5.22 -21.49
C ASP A 44 14.15 -5.09 -21.62
N ARG A 45 14.77 -4.26 -20.75
CA ARG A 45 16.23 -4.12 -20.71
C ARG A 45 16.94 -5.45 -20.45
N PHE A 46 16.43 -6.28 -19.54
CA PHE A 46 17.02 -7.57 -19.24
C PHE A 46 16.98 -8.52 -20.46
N LEU A 47 15.85 -8.54 -21.19
CA LEU A 47 15.70 -9.36 -22.39
C LEU A 47 16.65 -8.88 -23.50
N ASP A 48 16.74 -7.57 -23.71
CA ASP A 48 17.67 -6.96 -24.66
C ASP A 48 19.14 -7.32 -24.35
N GLU A 49 19.57 -7.15 -23.09
CA GLU A 49 20.93 -7.49 -22.64
C GLU A 49 21.28 -8.98 -22.79
N ARG A 50 20.27 -9.85 -22.78
CA ARG A 50 20.43 -11.31 -22.89
C ARG A 50 20.12 -11.85 -24.28
N SER A 51 19.67 -11.00 -25.21
CA SER A 51 19.23 -11.38 -26.55
C SER A 51 18.22 -12.54 -26.54
N LEU A 52 17.24 -12.46 -25.62
CA LEU A 52 16.16 -13.43 -25.44
C LEU A 52 14.87 -12.96 -26.10
#